data_AF-A0A1C7NII5-F1
#
_entry.id   AF-A0A1C7NII5-F1
#
_cell.length_a   1.000
_cell.length_b   1.000
_cell.length_c   1.000
_cell.angle_alpha   90.00
_cell.angle_beta   90.00
_cell.angle_gamma   90.00
#
_symmetry.space_group_name_H-M   'P 1'
#
loop_
_entity.id
_entity.type
_entity.pdbx_description
1 polymer ?
#
loop_
_entity_poly.entity_id
_entity_poly.type
_entity_poly.pdbx_seq_one_letter_code
_entity_poly.pdbx_strand_id
1 'polypeptide(L)' 'MPSVEWVYANGCTWVTLDPIAQQHIESLWSMNSSSWIESQFFQCPVFIDIDKMLLMCNGLSYSIARRRA' A
#
# COMPACT_ATOMS: atom_id res chain seq x y z
N MET A 1 12.84 11.97 12.66
CA MET A 1 12.86 11.23 11.38
C MET A 1 11.51 11.47 10.72
N PRO A 2 11.42 11.92 9.46
CA PRO A 2 10.12 12.09 8.82
C PRO A 2 9.43 10.72 8.76
N SER A 3 8.25 10.60 9.37
CA SER A 3 7.44 9.40 9.28
C SER A 3 6.91 9.29 7.86
N VAL A 4 7.31 8.24 7.16
CA VAL A 4 6.77 7.94 5.83
C VAL A 4 5.39 7.36 6.02
N GLU A 5 4.42 7.85 5.24
CA GLU A 5 3.07 7.32 5.22
C GLU A 5 2.73 6.76 3.84
N TRP A 6 2.12 5.58 3.83
CA TRP A 6 1.50 5.01 2.65
C TRP A 6 -0.01 5.15 2.70
N VAL A 7 -0.57 5.67 1.61
CA VAL A 7 -2.01 5.90 1.44
C VAL A 7 -2.50 5.20 0.17
N TYR A 8 -3.78 4.84 0.15
CA TYR A 8 -4.45 4.34 -1.05
C TYR A 8 -5.63 5.24 -1.43
N ALA A 9 -5.91 5.32 -2.72
CA ALA A 9 -7.03 6.09 -3.25
C ALA A 9 -8.34 5.31 -3.06
N ASN A 10 -9.26 5.83 -2.27
CA ASN A 10 -10.61 5.31 -2.13
C ASN A 10 -11.62 6.37 -2.59
N GLY A 11 -12.08 6.23 -3.83
CA GLY A 11 -12.89 7.26 -4.50
C GLY A 11 -12.12 8.58 -4.63
N CYS A 12 -12.65 9.66 -4.04
CA CYS A 12 -12.02 10.99 -4.06
C CYS A 12 -11.14 11.26 -2.83
N THR A 13 -10.87 10.26 -2.01
CA THR A 13 -10.10 10.41 -0.75
C THR A 13 -8.87 9.53 -0.74
N TRP A 14 -7.81 10.00 -0.07
CA TRP A 14 -6.62 9.19 0.21
C TRP A 14 -6.71 8.71 1.66
N VAL A 15 -6.73 7.39 1.83
CA VAL A 15 -6.87 6.75 3.13
C VAL A 15 -5.55 6.12 3.52
N THR A 16 -5.12 6.36 4.76
CA THR A 16 -3.89 5.80 5.32
C THR A 16 -4.01 4.30 5.51
N LEU A 17 -3.00 3.56 5.06
CA LEU A 17 -2.93 2.11 5.24
C LEU A 17 -2.60 1.76 6.69
N ASP A 18 -2.95 0.55 7.11
CA ASP A 18 -2.62 0.07 8.46
C ASP A 18 -1.09 -0.03 8.68
N PRO A 19 -0.61 0.07 9.93
CA PRO A 19 0.83 0.13 10.21
C PRO A 19 1.63 -1.06 9.66
N ILE A 20 1.03 -2.26 9.61
CA ILE A 20 1.69 -3.47 9.10
C ILE A 20 1.85 -3.36 7.58
N ALA A 21 0.77 -3.00 6.88
CA ALA A 21 0.81 -2.76 5.44
C ALA A 21 1.80 -1.65 5.07
N GLN A 22 1.86 -0.54 5.83
CA GLN A 22 2.83 0.52 5.58
C GLN A 22 4.27 0.03 5.67
N GLN A 23 4.60 -0.76 6.69
CA GLN A 23 5.95 -1.31 6.86
C GLN A 23 6.32 -2.27 5.73
N HIS A 24 5.39 -3.12 5.30
CA HIS A 24 5.61 -4.06 4.20
C HIS A 24 5.78 -3.33 2.86
N ILE A 25 4.91 -2.37 2.56
CA ILE A 25 4.98 -1.59 1.31
C ILE A 25 6.25 -0.75 1.28
N GLU A 26 6.66 -0.15 2.39
CA GLU A 26 7.94 0.57 2.45
C GLU A 26 9.13 -0.36 2.20
N SER A 27 9.10 -1.58 2.75
CA SER A 27 10.14 -2.58 2.48
C SER A 27 10.18 -2.96 0.99
N LEU A 28 9.02 -3.24 0.40
CA LEU A 28 8.88 -3.56 -1.02
C LEU A 28 9.35 -2.41 -1.92
N TRP A 29 9.00 -1.17 -1.57
CA TRP A 29 9.46 0.03 -2.25
C TRP A 29 10.98 0.18 -2.20
N SER A 30 11.60 -0.03 -1.03
CA SER A 30 13.06 0.03 -0.88
C SER A 30 13.81 -1.03 -1.69
N MET A 31 13.16 -2.17 -1.93
CA MET A 31 13.71 -3.29 -2.71
C MET A 31 13.30 -3.26 -4.18
N ASN A 32 12.51 -2.27 -4.60
CA ASN A 32 11.89 -2.20 -5.93
C ASN A 32 11.24 -3.54 -6.35
N SER A 33 10.40 -4.08 -5.48
CA SER A 33 9.81 -5.42 -5.65
C SER A 33 8.31 -5.41 -5.39
N SER A 34 7.58 -6.28 -6.08
CA SER A 34 6.13 -6.42 -5.99
C SER A 34 5.77 -7.76 -5.37
N SER A 35 4.83 -7.79 -4.43
CA SER A 35 4.47 -9.02 -3.71
C SER A 35 3.07 -8.96 -3.12
N TRP A 36 2.57 -10.13 -2.73
CA TRP A 36 1.38 -10.26 -1.89
C TRP A 36 1.73 -9.96 -0.44
N ILE A 37 0.87 -9.20 0.23
CA ILE A 37 0.94 -8.92 1.66
C ILE A 37 -0.39 -9.31 2.31
N GLU A 38 -0.32 -9.69 3.58
CA GLU A 38 -1.50 -9.79 4.43
C GLU A 38 -1.80 -8.43 5.04
N SER A 39 -3.05 -7.98 4.94
CA SER A 39 -3.53 -6.81 5.66
C SER A 39 -4.78 -7.16 6.44
N GLN A 40 -4.76 -6.89 7.74
CA GLN A 40 -5.91 -7.10 8.61
C GLN A 40 -7.08 -6.16 8.24
N PHE A 41 -6.79 -5.02 7.62
CA PHE A 41 -7.80 -4.05 7.21
C PHE A 41 -8.65 -4.56 6.04
N PHE A 42 -8.00 -5.11 5.01
CA PHE A 42 -8.69 -5.62 3.82
C PHE A 42 -9.30 -7.01 4.02
N GLN A 43 -8.94 -7.72 5.11
CA GLN A 43 -9.41 -9.07 5.45
C GLN A 43 -9.16 -10.11 4.34
N CYS A 44 -8.23 -9.82 3.43
CA CYS A 44 -7.85 -10.68 2.32
C CYS A 44 -6.40 -10.41 1.90
N PRO A 45 -5.77 -11.34 1.15
CA PRO A 45 -4.47 -11.09 0.55
C PRO A 45 -4.53 -9.91 -0.41
N VAL A 46 -3.54 -9.03 -0.30
CA VAL A 46 -3.44 -7.81 -1.09
C VAL A 46 -2.16 -7.88 -1.92
N PHE A 47 -2.27 -7.74 -3.24
CA PHE A 47 -1.09 -7.63 -4.10
C PHE A 47 -0.65 -6.18 -4.21
N ILE A 48 0.64 -5.93 -4.01
CA ILE A 48 1.26 -4.62 -4.18
C ILE A 48 2.14 -4.67 -5.42
N ASP A 49 1.79 -3.86 -6.40
CA ASP A 49 2.57 -3.61 -7.61
C ASP A 49 3.32 -2.27 -7.42
N ILE A 50 4.60 -2.34 -7.07
CA ILE A 50 5.44 -1.17 -6.82
C ILE A 50 5.75 -0.42 -8.12
N ASP A 51 5.97 -1.14 -9.22
CA ASP A 51 6.26 -0.52 -10.52
C ASP A 51 5.09 0.34 -11.02
N LYS A 52 3.85 -0.12 -10.77
CA LYS A 52 2.64 0.60 -11.16
C LYS A 52 2.05 1.48 -10.07
N MET A 53 2.58 1.42 -8.85
CA MET A 53 2.01 2.07 -7.67
C MET A 53 0.53 1.71 -7.47
N LEU A 54 0.24 0.41 -7.50
CA LEU A 54 -1.11 -0.13 -7.34
C LEU A 54 -1.18 -1.14 -6.19
N LEU A 55 -2.32 -1.14 -5.53
CA LEU A 55 -2.77 -2.13 -4.56
C LEU A 55 -3.96 -2.85 -5.16
N MET A 56 -3.91 -4.18 -5.24
CA MET A 56 -4.98 -5.00 -5.79
C MET A 56 -5.53 -5.92 -4.71
N CYS A 57 -6.84 -5.84 -4.45
CA CYS A 57 -7.52 -6.72 -3.49
C CYS A 57 -8.96 -6.97 -3.94
N ASN A 58 -9.45 -8.19 -3.76
CA ASN A 58 -10.83 -8.58 -4.14
C ASN A 58 -11.22 -8.22 -5.59
N GLY A 59 -10.28 -8.29 -6.53
CA GLY A 59 -10.50 -7.94 -7.95
C GLY A 59 -10.58 -6.44 -8.24
N LEU A 60 -10.41 -5.58 -7.23
CA LEU A 60 -10.31 -4.13 -7.38
C LEU A 60 -8.85 -3.69 -7.38
N SER A 61 -8.58 -2.55 -8.02
CA SER A 61 -7.26 -1.92 -8.04
C SER A 61 -7.36 -0.49 -7.52
N TYR A 62 -6.48 -0.16 -6.59
CA TYR A 62 -6.40 1.13 -5.92
C TYR A 62 -5.02 1.72 -6.15
N SER A 63 -4.93 2.98 -6.55
CA SER A 63 -3.64 3.68 -6.60
C SER A 63 -3.11 3.88 -5.19
N ILE A 64 -1.81 3.65 -5.02
CA ILE A 64 -1.11 3.95 -3.76
C ILE A 64 -0.13 5.10 -3.94
N ALA A 65 0.12 5.83 -2.86
CA ALA A 65 1.08 6.92 -2.84
C ALA A 65 1.86 6.93 -1.54
N ARG A 66 3.12 7.37 -1.65
CA ARG A 66 4.05 7.56 -0.53
C ARG A 66 4.17 9.05 -0.25
N ARG A 67 3.95 9.47 1.00
CA ARG A 67 4.14 10.86 1.43
C ARG A 67 5.00 10.96 2.68
N ARG A 68 5.57 12.14 2.91
CA ARG A 68 6.23 12.48 4.18
C ARG A 68 5.17 13.13 5.08
N ALA A 69 4.97 12.59 6.28
CA ALA A 69 4.23 13.25 7.34
C ALA A 69 5.12 14.23 8.12
#